data_AF-A0A0D2IPM2-F1
#
_entry.id   AF-A0A0D2IPM2-F1
#
_cell.length_a   1.000
_cell.length_b   1.000
_cell.length_c   1.000
_cell.angle_alpha   90.00
_cell.angle_beta   90.00
_cell.angle_gamma   90.00
#
_symmetry.space_group_name_H-M   'P 1'
#
loop_
_entity.id
_entity.type
_entity.pdbx_description
1 polymer ?
#
loop_
_entity_poly.entity_id
_entity_poly.type
_entity_poly.pdbx_seq_one_letter_code
_entity_poly.pdbx_strand_id
1 'polypeptide(L)'
;MCVSSRPLEIFKIRLAQNSNLRLELLNHNDIEKYITAEFQADDKFKALRENSHALCLKLVTEPLDKAECVFLWVVLVVRPLLHGLEHKDTIADLLDRLSQFPSGLEAYFRQMLSGIDEVYRSRALKLLNSALNSADGLSLMTCSFLDEVNPNFALNVPMKAVSAHRIEERLTETASRISLRCLGLLENQNTSRR
;
A
#
# COMPACT_ATOMS: atom_id res chain seq x y z
N MET A 1 9.08 19.65 24.34
CA MET A 1 7.92 19.01 23.69
C MET A 1 8.18 19.01 22.18
N CYS A 2 8.04 17.87 21.49
CA CYS A 2 8.16 17.78 20.04
C CYS A 2 6.75 17.49 19.48
N VAL A 3 6.30 18.27 18.50
CA VAL A 3 4.94 18.19 17.95
C VAL A 3 5.05 18.06 16.44
N SER A 4 4.36 17.09 15.86
CA SER A 4 4.21 16.95 14.42
C SER A 4 2.82 17.42 13.99
N SER A 5 2.73 18.08 12.84
CA SER A 5 1.47 18.52 12.25
C SER A 5 1.59 18.59 10.72
N ARG A 6 0.46 18.56 10.01
CA ARG A 6 0.41 18.99 8.61
C ARG A 6 0.68 20.50 8.53
N PRO A 7 1.18 21.03 7.40
CA PRO A 7 1.52 22.46 7.23
C PRO A 7 0.27 23.35 7.10
N LEU A 8 -0.64 23.24 8.06
CA LEU A 8 -1.83 24.07 8.17
C LEU A 8 -1.44 25.48 8.61
N GLU A 9 -2.14 26.47 8.05
CA GLU A 9 -1.79 27.87 8.23
C GLU A 9 -1.83 28.30 9.71
N ILE A 10 -2.77 27.74 10.48
CA ILE A 10 -2.87 28.00 11.93
C ILE A 10 -1.61 27.59 12.69
N PHE A 11 -0.94 26.49 12.30
CA PHE A 11 0.29 26.04 12.93
C PHE A 11 1.49 26.84 12.46
N LYS A 12 1.54 27.21 11.17
CA LYS A 12 2.58 28.10 10.65
C LYS A 12 2.59 29.43 11.40
N ILE A 13 1.42 30.02 11.63
CA ILE A 13 1.29 31.30 12.34
C ILE A 13 1.63 31.15 13.82
N ARG A 14 1.01 30.18 14.52
CA ARG A 14 1.15 30.07 15.98
C ARG A 14 2.50 29.54 16.44
N LEU A 15 3.21 28.79 15.60
CA LEU A 15 4.51 28.21 15.90
C LEU A 15 5.64 28.85 15.08
N ALA A 16 5.39 29.98 14.42
CA ALA A 16 6.37 30.69 13.59
C ALA A 16 7.66 31.02 14.36
N GLN A 17 7.53 31.33 15.65
CA GLN A 17 8.65 31.70 16.52
C GLN A 17 9.41 30.49 17.09
N ASN A 18 8.93 29.27 16.84
CA ASN A 18 9.57 28.04 17.29
C ASN A 18 10.45 27.45 16.18
N SER A 19 11.48 26.70 16.58
CA SER A 19 12.25 25.88 15.65
C SER A 19 11.31 24.88 14.96
N ASN A 20 11.18 24.99 13.65
CA ASN A 20 10.34 24.11 12.84
C ASN A 20 11.19 23.33 11.85
N LEU A 21 10.72 22.14 11.50
CA LEU A 21 11.35 21.26 10.54
C LEU A 21 10.30 20.91 9.47
N ARG A 22 10.48 21.40 8.25
CA ARG A 22 9.62 21.05 7.12
C ARG A 22 10.14 19.77 6.48
N LEU A 23 9.61 18.63 6.92
CA LEU A 23 10.03 17.31 6.42
C LEU A 23 9.91 17.20 4.89
N GLU A 24 8.88 17.81 4.31
CA GLU A 24 8.68 17.89 2.85
C GLU A 24 9.84 18.58 2.10
N LEU A 25 10.55 19.52 2.72
CA LEU A 25 11.72 20.16 2.10
C LEU A 25 13.01 19.34 2.26
N LEU A 26 13.01 18.36 3.17
CA LEU A 26 14.22 17.64 3.57
C LEU A 26 14.30 16.24 3.00
N ASN A 27 13.16 15.63 2.70
CA ASN A 27 13.11 14.24 2.27
C ASN A 27 13.33 14.04 0.77
N HIS A 28 13.35 15.10 -0.05
CA HIS A 28 13.52 14.99 -1.49
C HIS A 28 14.79 14.20 -1.87
N ASN A 29 15.93 14.57 -1.28
CA ASN A 29 17.21 13.89 -1.52
C ASN A 29 17.21 12.43 -1.03
N ASP A 30 16.53 12.16 0.09
CA ASP A 30 16.43 10.81 0.64
C ASP A 30 15.50 9.92 -0.21
N ILE A 31 14.43 10.49 -0.76
CA ILE A 31 13.53 9.83 -1.71
C ILE A 31 14.28 9.51 -3.00
N GLU A 32 15.01 10.47 -3.57
CA GLU A 32 15.79 10.26 -4.80
C GLU A 32 16.83 9.15 -4.62
N LYS A 33 17.56 9.18 -3.49
CA LYS A 33 18.52 8.13 -3.13
C LYS A 33 17.85 6.78 -2.98
N TYR A 34 16.68 6.72 -2.33
CA TYR A 34 15.92 5.49 -2.18
C TYR A 34 15.53 4.92 -3.55
N ILE A 35 14.86 5.70 -4.40
CA ILE A 35 14.42 5.24 -5.73
C ILE A 35 15.62 4.76 -6.55
N THR A 36 16.70 5.55 -6.55
CA THR A 36 17.92 5.21 -7.27
C THR A 36 18.51 3.91 -6.74
N ALA A 37 18.63 3.74 -5.41
CA ALA A 37 19.21 2.55 -4.81
C ALA A 37 18.39 1.29 -5.15
N GLU A 38 17.07 1.36 -5.06
CA GLU A 38 16.16 0.25 -5.40
C GLU A 38 16.33 -0.19 -6.86
N PHE A 39 16.31 0.75 -7.81
CA PHE A 39 16.51 0.41 -9.22
C PHE A 39 17.95 -0.02 -9.53
N GLN A 40 18.96 0.56 -8.88
CA GLN A 40 20.36 0.14 -9.04
C GLN A 40 20.66 -1.22 -8.39
N ALA A 41 19.81 -1.74 -7.51
CA ALA A 41 19.96 -3.08 -6.97
C ALA A 41 19.56 -4.15 -8.00
N ASP A 42 18.68 -3.83 -8.95
CA ASP A 42 18.16 -4.74 -9.96
C ASP A 42 19.07 -4.83 -11.20
N ASP A 43 19.54 -6.03 -11.52
CA ASP A 43 20.45 -6.25 -12.64
C ASP A 43 19.80 -6.05 -14.01
N LYS A 44 18.48 -6.28 -14.14
CA LYS A 44 17.75 -6.05 -15.38
C LYS A 44 17.62 -4.55 -15.65
N PHE A 45 17.37 -3.76 -14.60
CA PHE A 45 17.39 -2.30 -14.71
C PHE A 45 18.75 -1.79 -15.19
N LYS A 46 19.86 -2.31 -14.65
CA LYS A 46 21.22 -1.93 -15.10
C LYS A 46 21.40 -2.19 -16.60
N ALA A 47 20.99 -3.37 -17.08
CA ALA A 47 21.08 -3.74 -18.49
C ALA A 47 20.19 -2.85 -19.40
N LEU A 48 19.00 -2.48 -18.93
CA LEU A 48 18.12 -1.55 -19.65
C LEU A 48 18.73 -0.14 -19.75
N ARG A 49 19.39 0.32 -18.67
CA ARG A 49 20.03 1.64 -18.62
C ARG A 49 21.17 1.79 -19.63
N GLU A 50 21.91 0.73 -19.92
CA GLU A 50 22.97 0.75 -20.94
C GLU A 50 22.44 1.10 -22.33
N ASN A 51 21.21 0.69 -22.63
CA ASN A 51 20.57 0.89 -23.93
C ASN A 51 19.69 2.15 -23.99
N SER A 52 19.23 2.67 -22.85
CA SER A 52 18.21 3.73 -22.80
C SER A 52 18.30 4.60 -21.54
N HIS A 53 19.48 5.16 -21.30
CA HIS A 53 19.79 5.96 -20.11
C HIS A 53 18.76 7.07 -19.82
N ALA A 54 18.38 7.86 -20.84
CA ALA A 54 17.47 8.98 -20.68
C ALA A 54 16.05 8.55 -20.24
N LEU A 55 15.56 7.40 -20.70
CA LEU A 55 14.25 6.88 -20.29
C LEU A 55 14.31 6.27 -18.89
N CYS A 56 15.42 5.59 -18.53
CA CYS A 56 15.64 5.10 -17.17
C CYS A 56 15.69 6.22 -16.13
N LEU A 57 16.22 7.40 -16.48
CA LEU A 57 16.19 8.56 -15.58
C LEU A 57 14.75 8.98 -15.24
N LYS A 58 13.81 8.86 -16.18
CA LYS A 58 12.39 9.17 -15.91
C LYS A 58 11.77 8.28 -14.84
N LEU A 59 12.20 7.01 -14.76
CA LEU A 59 11.78 6.10 -13.68
C LEU A 59 12.28 6.53 -12.29
N VAL A 60 13.20 7.49 -12.21
CA VAL A 60 13.66 8.11 -10.96
C VAL A 60 13.01 9.48 -10.75
N THR A 61 12.97 10.33 -11.78
CA THR A 61 12.49 11.71 -11.64
C THR A 61 10.97 11.80 -11.52
N GLU A 62 10.22 11.00 -12.29
CA GLU A 62 8.75 11.07 -12.26
C GLU A 62 8.16 10.63 -10.91
N PRO A 63 8.62 9.54 -10.25
CA PRO A 63 8.12 9.20 -8.93
C PRO A 63 8.53 10.24 -7.88
N LEU A 64 9.72 10.83 -8.00
CA LEU A 64 10.21 11.88 -7.11
C LEU A 64 9.29 13.12 -7.15
N ASP A 65 8.91 13.55 -8.35
CA ASP A 65 8.00 14.68 -8.55
C ASP A 65 6.57 14.36 -8.09
N LYS A 66 6.04 13.18 -8.46
CA LYS A 66 4.67 12.76 -8.12
C LYS A 66 4.47 12.45 -6.64
N ALA A 67 5.52 12.15 -5.89
CA ALA A 67 5.42 11.77 -4.49
C ALA A 67 4.94 12.92 -3.58
N GLU A 68 5.07 14.17 -4.01
CA GLU A 68 4.83 15.35 -3.16
C GLU A 68 5.56 15.23 -1.82
N CYS A 69 6.78 14.70 -1.86
CA CYS A 69 7.60 14.47 -0.67
C CYS A 69 6.97 13.48 0.33
N VAL A 70 6.12 12.55 -0.12
CA VAL A 70 5.57 11.46 0.71
C VAL A 70 6.30 10.15 0.43
N PHE A 71 7.22 9.77 1.31
CA PHE A 71 8.04 8.57 1.15
C PHE A 71 7.23 7.28 0.97
N LEU A 72 6.09 7.17 1.67
CA LEU A 72 5.22 5.99 1.54
C LEU A 72 4.69 5.82 0.11
N TRP A 73 4.31 6.91 -0.55
CA TRP A 73 3.83 6.85 -1.94
C TRP A 73 4.91 6.29 -2.87
N VAL A 74 6.16 6.73 -2.65
CA VAL A 74 7.32 6.25 -3.42
C VAL A 74 7.49 4.76 -3.27
N VAL A 75 7.47 4.24 -2.03
CA VAL A 75 7.59 2.80 -1.76
C VAL A 75 6.46 2.01 -2.44
N LEU A 76 5.23 2.52 -2.40
CA LEU A 76 4.07 1.89 -3.02
C LEU A 76 4.13 1.86 -4.55
N VAL A 77 4.81 2.82 -5.18
CA VAL A 77 4.93 2.92 -6.64
C VAL A 77 6.17 2.20 -7.17
N VAL A 78 7.32 2.31 -6.50
CA VAL A 78 8.57 1.68 -6.95
C VAL A 78 8.45 0.15 -6.94
N ARG A 79 7.81 -0.44 -5.91
CA ARG A 79 7.64 -1.91 -5.80
C ARG A 79 6.97 -2.54 -7.03
N PRO A 80 5.79 -2.08 -7.50
CA PRO A 80 5.19 -2.55 -8.75
C PRO A 80 6.04 -2.37 -10.00
N LEU A 81 6.90 -1.34 -10.05
CA LEU A 81 7.81 -1.13 -11.19
C LEU A 81 8.95 -2.15 -11.17
N LEU A 82 9.55 -2.41 -10.01
CA LEU A 82 10.54 -3.48 -9.86
C LEU A 82 9.95 -4.85 -10.21
N HIS A 83 8.71 -5.10 -9.78
CA HIS A 83 8.01 -6.32 -10.16
C HIS A 83 7.76 -6.43 -11.68
N GLY A 84 7.56 -5.29 -12.38
CA GLY A 84 7.52 -5.27 -13.84
C GLY A 84 8.84 -5.71 -14.48
N LEU A 85 9.99 -5.30 -13.92
CA LEU A 85 11.30 -5.78 -14.37
C LEU A 85 11.43 -7.31 -14.20
N GLU A 86 10.89 -7.86 -13.11
CA GLU A 86 10.82 -9.32 -12.92
C GLU A 86 10.10 -10.01 -14.09
N HIS A 87 9.04 -9.39 -14.60
CA HIS A 87 8.19 -9.85 -15.70
C HIS A 87 8.70 -9.48 -17.11
N LYS A 88 9.91 -8.92 -17.21
CA LYS A 88 10.54 -8.46 -18.46
C LYS A 88 9.75 -7.34 -19.16
N ASP A 89 9.04 -6.51 -18.38
CA ASP A 89 8.45 -5.28 -18.89
C ASP A 89 9.54 -4.39 -19.51
N THR A 90 9.24 -3.76 -20.64
CA THR A 90 10.12 -2.77 -21.25
C THR A 90 10.12 -1.46 -20.44
N ILE A 91 11.08 -0.57 -20.68
CA ILE A 91 11.06 0.75 -20.02
C ILE A 91 9.76 1.51 -20.36
N ALA A 92 9.23 1.34 -21.58
CA ALA A 92 7.98 1.95 -21.99
C ALA A 92 6.80 1.43 -21.14
N ASP A 93 6.70 0.11 -20.94
CA ASP A 93 5.66 -0.50 -20.10
C ASP A 93 5.74 0.00 -18.65
N LEU A 94 6.95 0.16 -18.11
CA LEU A 94 7.17 0.70 -16.77
C LEU A 94 6.76 2.16 -16.65
N LEU A 95 7.08 2.99 -17.65
CA LEU A 95 6.66 4.40 -17.69
C LEU A 95 5.14 4.52 -17.86
N ASP A 96 4.53 3.67 -18.69
CA ASP A 96 3.08 3.63 -18.85
C ASP A 96 2.40 3.22 -17.54
N ARG A 97 2.95 2.24 -16.81
CA ARG A 97 2.48 1.89 -15.46
C ARG A 97 2.65 3.05 -14.49
N LEU A 98 3.80 3.72 -14.52
CA LEU A 98 4.07 4.88 -13.67
C LEU A 98 3.10 6.04 -13.93
N SER A 99 2.69 6.22 -15.19
CA SER A 99 1.74 7.26 -15.58
C SER A 99 0.36 7.07 -14.93
N GLN A 100 -0.04 5.81 -14.69
CA GLN A 100 -1.34 5.44 -14.10
C GLN A 100 -1.40 5.68 -12.58
N PHE A 101 -0.26 5.88 -11.92
CA PHE A 101 -0.26 6.25 -10.51
C PHE A 101 -0.56 7.75 -10.36
N PRO A 102 -1.55 8.12 -9.53
CA PRO A 102 -1.90 9.51 -9.30
C PRO A 102 -0.88 10.15 -8.35
N SER A 103 -0.68 11.45 -8.47
CA SER A 103 0.24 12.21 -7.61
C SER A 103 -0.25 12.26 -6.17
N GLY A 104 0.66 12.04 -5.23
CA GLY A 104 0.38 12.11 -3.80
C GLY A 104 -0.40 10.91 -3.25
N LEU A 105 -0.22 10.67 -1.94
CA LEU A 105 -0.78 9.52 -1.24
C LEU A 105 -2.31 9.54 -1.15
N GLU A 106 -2.91 10.72 -1.04
CA GLU A 106 -4.37 10.84 -0.94
C GLU A 106 -5.06 10.42 -2.23
N ALA A 107 -4.61 10.92 -3.38
CA ALA A 107 -5.17 10.56 -4.68
C ALA A 107 -4.95 9.07 -4.98
N TYR A 108 -3.78 8.53 -4.59
CA TYR A 108 -3.48 7.11 -4.69
C TYR A 108 -4.51 6.24 -3.96
N PHE A 109 -4.77 6.54 -2.68
CA PHE A 109 -5.78 5.79 -1.93
C PHE A 109 -7.21 6.01 -2.46
N ARG A 110 -7.55 7.21 -2.92
CA ARG A 110 -8.86 7.45 -3.57
C ARG A 110 -9.03 6.57 -4.82
N GLN A 111 -8.01 6.47 -5.66
CA GLN A 111 -8.02 5.60 -6.83
C GLN A 111 -8.21 4.13 -6.42
N MET A 112 -7.43 3.64 -5.45
CA MET A 112 -7.59 2.26 -4.94
C MET A 112 -9.01 2.01 -4.43
N LEU A 113 -9.53 2.87 -3.55
CA LEU A 113 -10.88 2.72 -3.00
C LEU A 113 -11.96 2.77 -4.09
N SER A 114 -11.78 3.61 -5.11
CA SER A 114 -12.71 3.70 -6.24
C SER A 114 -12.71 2.43 -7.12
N GLY A 115 -11.56 1.75 -7.20
CA GLY A 115 -11.37 0.50 -7.93
C GLY A 115 -12.02 -0.72 -7.26
N ILE A 116 -12.45 -0.61 -6.00
CA ILE A 116 -13.20 -1.69 -5.35
C ILE A 116 -14.57 -1.81 -6.02
N ASP A 117 -14.86 -2.99 -6.56
CA ASP A 117 -16.15 -3.35 -7.15
C ASP A 117 -17.29 -3.02 -6.15
N GLU A 118 -18.34 -2.41 -6.66
CA GLU A 118 -19.50 -1.97 -5.90
C GLU A 118 -20.11 -3.09 -5.03
N VAL A 119 -20.12 -4.32 -5.54
CA VAL A 119 -20.64 -5.50 -4.82
C VAL A 119 -19.80 -5.83 -3.57
N TYR A 120 -18.52 -5.43 -3.55
CA TYR A 120 -17.61 -5.69 -2.44
C TYR A 120 -17.38 -4.49 -1.52
N ARG A 121 -17.73 -3.26 -1.92
CA ARG A 121 -17.47 -2.04 -1.13
C ARG A 121 -17.94 -2.12 0.32
N SER A 122 -19.19 -2.55 0.55
CA SER A 122 -19.73 -2.68 1.92
C SER A 122 -18.91 -3.65 2.78
N ARG A 123 -18.46 -4.77 2.20
CA ARG A 123 -17.64 -5.78 2.90
C ARG A 123 -16.22 -5.26 3.14
N ALA A 124 -15.61 -4.62 2.15
CA ALA A 124 -14.29 -4.01 2.26
C ALA A 124 -14.28 -2.93 3.36
N LEU A 125 -15.29 -2.06 3.41
CA LEU A 125 -15.42 -1.03 4.44
C LEU A 125 -15.59 -1.62 5.83
N LYS A 126 -16.36 -2.71 5.99
CA LYS A 126 -16.48 -3.41 7.28
C LYS A 126 -15.14 -3.97 7.74
N LEU A 127 -14.38 -4.60 6.83
CA LEU A 127 -13.04 -5.11 7.12
C LEU A 127 -12.08 -3.99 7.52
N LEU A 128 -12.01 -2.91 6.73
CA LEU A 128 -11.16 -1.75 6.99
C LEU A 128 -11.51 -1.09 8.32
N ASN A 129 -12.79 -0.84 8.59
CA ASN A 129 -13.22 -0.26 9.86
C ASN A 129 -12.89 -1.17 11.04
N SER A 130 -13.10 -2.48 10.91
CA SER A 130 -12.78 -3.42 11.98
C SER A 130 -11.27 -3.46 12.24
N ALA A 131 -10.44 -3.40 11.19
CA ALA A 131 -8.99 -3.37 11.31
C ALA A 131 -8.48 -2.08 11.95
N LEU A 132 -9.01 -0.92 11.54
CA LEU A 132 -8.65 0.40 12.09
C LEU A 132 -9.02 0.57 13.56
N ASN A 133 -10.06 -0.15 14.03
CA ASN A 133 -10.49 -0.14 15.43
C ASN A 133 -9.90 -1.29 16.26
N SER A 134 -8.97 -2.07 15.70
CA SER A 134 -8.26 -3.11 16.44
C SER A 134 -6.82 -2.69 16.71
N ALA A 135 -6.44 -2.62 17.99
CA ALA A 135 -5.10 -2.20 18.40
C ALA A 135 -4.00 -3.16 17.89
N ASP A 136 -4.29 -4.46 17.88
CA ASP A 136 -3.34 -5.52 17.50
C ASP A 136 -3.63 -6.09 16.10
N GLY A 137 -4.53 -5.45 15.33
CA GLY A 137 -5.03 -5.96 14.07
C GLY A 137 -6.07 -7.08 14.24
N LEU A 138 -6.49 -7.68 13.13
CA LEU A 138 -7.50 -8.75 13.13
C LEU A 138 -6.88 -10.07 12.69
N SER A 139 -7.22 -11.14 13.41
CA SER A 139 -6.90 -12.49 12.93
C SER A 139 -7.73 -12.81 11.68
N LEU A 140 -7.14 -13.55 10.73
CA LEU A 140 -7.86 -14.05 9.56
C LEU A 140 -9.12 -14.84 9.95
N MET A 141 -9.08 -15.57 11.07
CA MET A 141 -10.27 -16.24 11.60
C MET A 141 -11.38 -15.25 11.94
N THR A 142 -11.07 -14.13 12.60
CA THR A 142 -12.07 -13.10 12.90
C THR A 142 -12.65 -12.50 11.62
N CYS A 143 -11.79 -12.16 10.66
CA CYS A 143 -12.20 -11.64 9.36
C CYS A 143 -13.13 -12.61 8.62
N SER A 144 -12.90 -13.92 8.74
CA SER A 144 -13.71 -14.93 8.07
C SER A 144 -15.19 -14.89 8.50
N PHE A 145 -15.48 -14.45 9.72
CA PHE A 145 -16.84 -14.35 10.25
C PHE A 145 -17.57 -13.08 9.80
N LEU A 146 -16.85 -12.05 9.33
CA LEU A 146 -17.46 -10.80 8.85
C LEU A 146 -18.28 -10.98 7.56
N ASP A 147 -18.08 -12.09 6.87
CA ASP A 147 -18.81 -12.48 5.67
C ASP A 147 -20.02 -13.38 5.94
N GLU A 148 -20.28 -13.77 7.20
CA GLU A 148 -21.43 -14.61 7.54
C GLU A 148 -22.74 -13.86 7.27
N VAL A 149 -23.56 -14.41 6.38
CA VAL A 149 -24.81 -13.78 5.93
C VAL A 149 -25.92 -13.99 6.96
N ASN A 150 -25.88 -15.10 7.70
CA ASN A 150 -26.87 -15.42 8.71
C ASN A 150 -26.51 -14.75 10.05
N PRO A 151 -27.30 -13.79 10.55
CA PRO A 151 -27.04 -13.16 11.85
C PRO A 151 -27.10 -14.15 13.02
N ASN A 152 -27.87 -15.23 12.86
CA ASN A 152 -27.99 -16.32 13.83
C ASN A 152 -27.03 -17.47 13.53
N PHE A 153 -26.02 -17.29 12.66
CA PHE A 153 -25.06 -18.35 12.34
C PHE A 153 -24.48 -18.96 13.62
N ALA A 154 -23.98 -18.11 14.52
CA ALA A 154 -23.38 -18.53 15.78
C ALA A 154 -24.31 -19.37 16.68
N LEU A 155 -25.64 -19.18 16.58
CA LEU A 155 -26.63 -19.94 17.33
C LEU A 155 -26.94 -21.31 16.70
N ASN A 156 -26.69 -21.45 15.40
CA ASN A 156 -27.00 -22.64 14.63
C ASN A 156 -25.78 -23.52 14.34
N VAL A 157 -24.57 -23.06 14.69
CA VAL A 157 -23.35 -23.86 14.53
C VAL A 157 -23.36 -25.03 15.52
N PRO A 158 -23.17 -26.29 15.07
CA PRO A 158 -23.02 -27.42 15.96
C PRO A 158 -21.82 -27.21 16.90
N MET A 159 -22.02 -27.44 18.20
CA MET A 159 -20.94 -27.34 19.19
C MET A 159 -20.00 -28.56 19.11
N LYS A 160 -19.19 -28.62 18.05
CA LYS A 160 -18.22 -29.68 17.76
C LYS A 160 -16.88 -29.08 17.37
N ALA A 161 -15.81 -29.84 17.59
CA ALA A 161 -14.48 -29.44 17.13
C ALA A 161 -14.48 -29.27 15.60
N VAL A 162 -13.96 -28.15 15.13
CA VAL A 162 -13.76 -27.89 13.70
C VAL A 162 -12.49 -28.61 13.27
N SER A 163 -12.53 -29.32 12.14
CA SER A 163 -11.35 -30.01 11.62
C SER A 163 -10.28 -29.01 11.17
N ALA A 164 -9.00 -29.39 11.28
CA ALA A 164 -7.88 -28.57 10.84
C ALA A 164 -8.00 -28.17 9.36
N HIS A 165 -8.40 -29.12 8.50
CA HIS A 165 -8.67 -28.86 7.09
C HIS A 165 -9.71 -27.76 6.87
N ARG A 166 -10.80 -27.75 7.66
CA ARG A 166 -11.85 -26.74 7.52
C ARG A 166 -11.38 -25.36 7.98
N ILE A 167 -10.51 -25.30 8.98
CA ILE A 167 -9.87 -24.05 9.42
C ILE A 167 -8.97 -23.53 8.31
N GLU A 168 -8.11 -24.36 7.75
CA GLU A 168 -7.17 -23.99 6.68
C GLU A 168 -7.89 -23.50 5.42
N GLU A 169 -8.91 -24.23 4.97
CA GLU A 169 -9.76 -23.83 3.86
C GLU A 169 -10.36 -22.42 4.09
N ARG A 170 -10.92 -22.19 5.27
CA ARG A 170 -11.54 -20.92 5.64
C ARG A 170 -10.53 -19.77 5.70
N LEU A 171 -9.34 -20.02 6.25
CA LEU A 171 -8.25 -19.04 6.30
C LEU A 171 -7.77 -18.67 4.90
N THR A 172 -7.59 -19.65 4.03
CA THR A 172 -7.14 -19.48 2.64
C THR A 172 -8.15 -18.68 1.84
N GLU A 173 -9.43 -19.02 1.96
CA GLU A 173 -10.51 -18.30 1.29
C GLU A 173 -10.61 -16.86 1.79
N THR A 174 -10.48 -16.64 3.10
CA THR A 174 -10.52 -15.30 3.69
C THR A 174 -9.33 -14.44 3.24
N ALA A 175 -8.13 -15.01 3.18
CA ALA A 175 -6.94 -14.31 2.70
C ALA A 175 -7.09 -13.86 1.23
N SER A 176 -7.61 -14.75 0.37
CA SER A 176 -7.92 -14.44 -1.02
C SER A 176 -8.96 -13.31 -1.14
N ARG A 177 -10.04 -13.38 -0.34
CA ARG A 177 -11.09 -12.35 -0.31
C ARG A 177 -10.56 -10.99 0.14
N ILE A 178 -9.70 -10.95 1.17
CA ILE A 178 -9.10 -9.69 1.63
C ILE A 178 -8.25 -9.07 0.52
N SER A 179 -7.39 -9.87 -0.11
CA SER A 179 -6.54 -9.43 -1.22
C SER A 179 -7.36 -8.83 -2.37
N LEU A 180 -8.38 -9.55 -2.84
CA LEU A 180 -9.23 -9.13 -3.96
C LEU A 180 -10.13 -7.93 -3.64
N ARG A 181 -10.65 -7.83 -2.41
CA ARG A 181 -11.66 -6.82 -2.04
C ARG A 181 -11.08 -5.55 -1.46
N CYS A 182 -9.88 -5.62 -0.88
CA CYS A 182 -9.23 -4.48 -0.24
C CYS A 182 -8.08 -3.92 -1.09
N LEU A 183 -7.73 -4.56 -2.22
CA LEU A 183 -6.74 -4.07 -3.20
C LEU A 183 -5.39 -3.69 -2.57
N GLY A 184 -4.93 -4.43 -1.55
CA GLY A 184 -3.68 -4.15 -0.84
C GLY A 184 -3.80 -3.11 0.29
N LEU A 185 -4.98 -2.55 0.56
CA LEU A 185 -5.21 -1.72 1.76
C LEU A 185 -5.14 -2.52 3.07
N LEU A 186 -5.32 -3.83 2.98
CA LEU A 186 -5.13 -4.77 4.08
C LEU A 186 -4.25 -5.92 3.57
N GLU A 187 -3.20 -6.21 4.32
CA GLU A 187 -2.26 -7.28 4.02
C GLU A 187 -2.28 -8.32 5.15
N ASN A 188 -2.25 -9.60 4.79
CA ASN A 188 -2.07 -10.66 5.77
C ASN A 188 -0.59 -10.75 6.14
N GLN A 189 -0.26 -10.48 7.40
CA GLN A 189 1.09 -10.68 7.89
C GLN A 189 1.32 -12.17 8.18
N ASN A 190 1.87 -12.88 7.21
CA ASN A 190 2.53 -14.15 7.52
C ASN A 190 3.79 -13.82 8.33
N THR A 191 3.84 -14.27 9.58
CA THR A 191 4.94 -14.07 10.56
C THR A 191 6.32 -14.63 10.13
N SER A 192 6.54 -14.91 8.85
CA SER A 192 7.74 -15.57 8.31
C SER A 192 8.67 -14.66 7.50
N ARG A 193 8.45 -13.33 7.48
CA ARG A 193 9.41 -12.38 6.91
C ARG A 193 9.74 -11.28 7.92
N ARG A 194 10.72 -11.58 8.78
CA ARG A 194 11.61 -10.61 9.42
C ARG A 194 13.02 -10.91 8.95
#